data_AF-G9MTB5-F1
#
_entry.id   AF-G9MTB5-F1
#
_cell.length_a   1.000
_cell.length_b   1.000
_cell.length_c   1.000
_cell.angle_alpha   90.00
_cell.angle_beta   90.00
_cell.angle_gamma   90.00
#
_symmetry.space_group_name_H-M   'P 1'
#
loop_
_entity.id
_entity.type
_entity.pdbx_description
1 polymer ?
#
loop_
_entity_poly.entity_id
_entity_poly.type
_entity_poly.pdbx_seq_one_letter_code
_entity_poly.pdbx_strand_id
1 'polypeptide(L)'
;KRRWDLMKIKATICEISKHSGFKFTDSESNGLIFLFLAWAYILSAFLLEQQHIPLAYTDAYKQWGNGTYEGGAFFIDLGDASDEEYRWWSALVHPGQGWRAAYSSQPVWAVTLGDQFKFIILNERNVLPSSNVNPPSSREALAYLARFCARFNLESQVSLGLAMALTIPLHDNMSSKIQIPEPYLTKKKVVSASSSIIDQEFRNLSYYMVLSSNPSFIASALWSVFWEPEIDCNLASPWCNAIIDTIKPLIDGHKLETLGHVLAQRRPGVAALWYGLVACGATDIISSIIPYLETLHTALPVRHVPEVSVWTDTPQSFMDLTGSGPYLQGNQVSREDLWRLRHENWNAWNGGVHFRHPPNTPFRPFGSIDAEEVEVAVRPHLECPRHEWIYSGFTWT
;
A
#
# COMPACT_ATOMS: atom_id res chain seq x y z
N LYS A 1 -0.66 16.77 16.15
CA LYS A 1 -0.94 16.63 14.71
C LYS A 1 0.28 16.00 14.05
N ARG A 2 0.14 14.82 13.42
CA ARG A 2 1.22 14.17 12.65
C ARG A 2 1.36 14.90 11.30
N ARG A 3 2.58 15.07 10.80
CA ARG A 3 2.88 15.66 9.48
C ARG A 3 3.90 14.77 8.78
N TRP A 4 3.75 14.56 7.50
CA TRP A 4 4.71 13.83 6.66
C TRP A 4 4.76 14.47 5.27
N ASP A 5 5.86 14.21 4.55
CA ASP A 5 6.06 14.70 3.19
C ASP A 5 5.40 13.74 2.18
N LEU A 6 4.79 14.30 1.15
CA LEU A 6 4.16 13.57 0.04
C LEU A 6 5.07 13.52 -1.18
N MET A 7 6.26 14.10 -1.05
CA MET A 7 7.29 14.13 -2.05
C MET A 7 8.52 13.37 -1.55
N LYS A 8 9.26 12.77 -2.48
CA LYS A 8 10.51 12.06 -2.25
C LYS A 8 11.54 12.44 -3.30
N ILE A 9 12.81 12.22 -3.01
CA ILE A 9 13.92 12.63 -3.88
C ILE A 9 14.06 11.69 -5.08
N LYS A 10 13.86 10.39 -4.87
CA LYS A 10 14.04 9.36 -5.90
C LYS A 10 12.75 8.57 -6.08
N ALA A 11 12.40 8.28 -7.32
CA ALA A 11 11.33 7.36 -7.64
C ALA A 11 11.70 5.92 -7.23
N THR A 12 10.70 5.14 -6.83
CA THR A 12 10.91 3.75 -6.39
C THR A 12 11.18 2.86 -7.60
N ILE A 13 12.17 1.99 -7.49
CA ILE A 13 12.57 1.12 -8.60
C ILE A 13 11.60 -0.05 -8.70
N CYS A 14 11.08 -0.27 -9.90
CA CYS A 14 10.34 -1.47 -10.26
C CYS A 14 11.02 -2.19 -11.43
N GLU A 15 11.01 -3.51 -11.39
CA GLU A 15 11.58 -4.38 -12.41
C GLU A 15 10.58 -5.48 -12.76
N ILE A 16 10.75 -6.05 -13.95
CA ILE A 16 9.94 -7.18 -14.38
C ILE A 16 10.66 -8.44 -13.95
N SER A 17 9.93 -9.36 -13.34
CA SER A 17 10.45 -10.65 -12.92
C SER A 17 9.74 -11.76 -13.67
N LYS A 18 10.49 -12.83 -13.95
CA LYS A 18 9.98 -14.06 -14.60
C LYS A 18 9.13 -14.91 -13.65
N HIS A 19 8.82 -14.42 -12.44
CA HIS A 19 7.92 -15.12 -11.56
C HIS A 19 6.50 -15.14 -12.16
N SER A 20 5.84 -16.29 -12.06
CA SER A 20 4.50 -16.54 -12.62
C SER A 20 3.45 -16.70 -11.51
N GLY A 21 3.70 -16.04 -10.38
CA GLY A 21 3.01 -16.32 -9.12
C GLY A 21 1.54 -15.90 -9.07
N PHE A 22 1.05 -15.12 -10.03
CA PHE A 22 -0.36 -14.68 -10.10
C PHE A 22 -0.96 -15.08 -11.44
N LYS A 23 -1.89 -16.03 -11.42
CA LYS A 23 -2.60 -16.49 -12.63
C LYS A 23 -4.03 -15.98 -12.60
N PHE A 24 -4.45 -15.32 -13.67
CA PHE A 24 -5.82 -14.84 -13.82
C PHE A 24 -6.63 -15.86 -14.60
N THR A 25 -7.57 -16.54 -13.95
CA THR A 25 -8.47 -17.50 -14.62
C THR A 25 -9.41 -16.81 -15.59
N ASP A 26 -9.71 -15.53 -15.34
CA ASP A 26 -10.78 -14.79 -16.03
C ASP A 26 -10.24 -13.90 -17.17
N SER A 27 -8.92 -13.88 -17.38
CA SER A 27 -8.29 -13.15 -18.48
C SER A 27 -7.14 -13.94 -19.11
N GLU A 28 -7.16 -14.00 -20.44
CA GLU A 28 -6.07 -14.54 -21.26
C GLU A 28 -4.91 -13.53 -21.43
N SER A 29 -4.92 -12.43 -20.68
CA SER A 29 -3.86 -11.43 -20.64
C SER A 29 -3.42 -11.19 -19.20
N ASN A 30 -2.13 -10.89 -19.00
CA ASN A 30 -1.60 -10.29 -17.79
C ASN A 30 -1.09 -8.88 -18.12
N GLY A 31 -1.86 -7.89 -17.69
CA GLY A 31 -1.57 -6.48 -17.91
C GLY A 31 -1.11 -5.75 -16.65
N LEU A 32 -0.77 -6.46 -15.57
CA LEU A 32 -0.49 -5.86 -14.25
C LEU A 32 0.55 -4.74 -14.30
N ILE A 33 1.60 -4.89 -15.09
CA ILE A 33 2.61 -3.82 -15.23
C ILE A 33 2.01 -2.52 -15.76
N PHE A 34 1.14 -2.59 -16.76
CA PHE A 34 0.50 -1.43 -17.36
C PHE A 34 -0.47 -0.78 -16.39
N LEU A 35 -1.24 -1.60 -15.66
CA LEU A 35 -2.17 -1.12 -14.64
C LEU A 35 -1.43 -0.47 -13.48
N PHE A 36 -0.37 -1.09 -12.97
CA PHE A 36 0.47 -0.57 -11.91
C PHE A 36 1.10 0.78 -12.29
N LEU A 37 1.74 0.86 -13.47
CA LEU A 37 2.38 2.09 -13.95
C LEU A 37 1.36 3.21 -14.18
N ALA A 38 0.18 2.88 -14.75
CA ALA A 38 -0.88 3.83 -14.95
C ALA A 38 -1.47 4.35 -13.62
N TRP A 39 -1.71 3.48 -12.63
CA TRP A 39 -2.19 3.90 -11.32
C TRP A 39 -1.15 4.72 -10.55
N ALA A 40 0.12 4.34 -10.61
CA ALA A 40 1.23 5.12 -10.03
C ALA A 40 1.28 6.54 -10.62
N TYR A 41 1.09 6.67 -11.94
CA TYR A 41 0.93 7.95 -12.61
C TYR A 41 -0.32 8.68 -12.14
N ILE A 42 -1.50 8.06 -12.16
CA ILE A 42 -2.78 8.69 -11.80
C ILE A 42 -2.75 9.24 -10.37
N LEU A 43 -2.23 8.46 -9.41
CA LEU A 43 -2.04 8.89 -8.02
C LEU A 43 -1.13 10.12 -7.93
N SER A 44 -0.03 10.09 -8.67
CA SER A 44 0.95 11.17 -8.71
C SER A 44 0.38 12.43 -9.38
N ALA A 45 -0.29 12.28 -10.52
CA ALA A 45 -0.91 13.36 -11.26
C ALA A 45 -2.03 14.02 -10.47
N PHE A 46 -2.87 13.21 -9.80
CA PHE A 46 -3.94 13.73 -8.95
C PHE A 46 -3.37 14.60 -7.82
N LEU A 47 -2.31 14.16 -7.13
CA LEU A 47 -1.66 14.97 -6.10
C LEU A 47 -1.14 16.30 -6.67
N LEU A 48 -0.41 16.25 -7.78
CA LEU A 48 0.21 17.43 -8.38
C LEU A 48 -0.84 18.43 -8.89
N GLU A 49 -1.96 17.95 -9.43
CA GLU A 49 -3.12 18.78 -9.79
C GLU A 49 -3.68 19.53 -8.59
N GLN A 50 -3.87 18.85 -7.46
CA GLN A 50 -4.33 19.49 -6.21
C GLN A 50 -3.34 20.53 -5.69
N GLN A 51 -2.04 20.33 -5.94
CA GLN A 51 -0.97 21.25 -5.53
C GLN A 51 -0.65 22.31 -6.58
N HIS A 52 -1.35 22.32 -7.72
CA HIS A 52 -1.05 23.20 -8.88
C HIS A 52 0.40 23.11 -9.37
N ILE A 53 1.00 21.92 -9.27
CA ILE A 53 2.36 21.65 -9.74
C ILE A 53 2.29 21.04 -11.16
N PRO A 54 3.00 21.61 -12.15
CA PRO A 54 2.96 21.06 -13.50
C PRO A 54 3.72 19.73 -13.61
N LEU A 55 3.15 18.83 -14.42
CA LEU A 55 3.79 17.62 -14.92
C LEU A 55 4.55 17.93 -16.21
N ALA A 56 5.69 17.28 -16.40
CA ALA A 56 6.45 17.36 -17.64
C ALA A 56 6.90 15.97 -18.08
N TYR A 57 6.89 15.72 -19.39
CA TYR A 57 7.64 14.61 -19.94
C TYR A 57 9.13 14.85 -19.68
N THR A 58 9.86 13.80 -19.32
CA THR A 58 11.32 13.83 -19.43
C THR A 58 11.68 13.68 -20.90
N ASP A 59 12.88 14.10 -21.33
CA ASP A 59 13.30 13.96 -22.73
C ASP A 59 13.12 12.50 -23.21
N ALA A 60 12.01 12.27 -23.89
CA ALA A 60 11.44 10.95 -24.20
C ALA A 60 12.20 10.21 -25.30
N TYR A 61 13.41 10.65 -25.64
CA TYR A 61 14.16 10.19 -26.80
C TYR A 61 15.65 10.02 -26.52
N LYS A 62 16.03 9.52 -25.34
CA LYS A 62 17.12 8.54 -25.38
C LYS A 62 16.54 7.32 -26.08
N GLN A 63 16.63 7.33 -27.42
CA GLN A 63 16.42 6.16 -28.26
C GLN A 63 16.95 4.96 -27.49
N TRP A 64 16.14 3.91 -27.36
CA TRP A 64 16.66 2.60 -26.98
C TRP A 64 17.97 2.44 -27.73
N GLY A 65 19.10 2.43 -27.02
CA GLY A 65 20.37 2.20 -27.67
C GLY A 65 20.28 0.92 -28.48
N ASN A 66 21.14 0.74 -29.47
CA ASN A 66 21.30 -0.54 -30.16
C ASN A 66 21.91 -1.63 -29.23
N GLY A 67 21.51 -1.65 -27.96
CA GLY A 67 21.92 -2.60 -26.95
C GLY A 67 21.08 -3.87 -27.05
N THR A 68 21.72 -4.99 -26.71
CA THR A 68 21.07 -6.26 -26.46
C THR A 68 20.34 -6.21 -25.12
N TYR A 69 19.02 -6.41 -25.12
CA TYR A 69 18.19 -6.49 -23.92
C TYR A 69 18.05 -7.95 -23.49
N GLU A 70 18.45 -8.27 -22.26
CA GLU A 70 18.42 -9.65 -21.74
C GLU A 70 17.01 -10.25 -21.70
N GLY A 71 15.97 -9.41 -21.56
CA GLY A 71 14.56 -9.82 -21.51
C GLY A 71 13.80 -9.86 -22.85
N GLY A 72 14.39 -9.37 -23.94
CA GLY A 72 13.70 -9.25 -25.24
C GLY A 72 12.81 -8.01 -25.39
N ALA A 73 11.94 -8.01 -26.40
CA ALA A 73 11.05 -6.90 -26.74
C ALA A 73 9.56 -7.30 -26.70
N PHE A 74 8.75 -6.52 -26.01
CA PHE A 74 7.29 -6.68 -25.93
C PHE A 74 6.58 -5.72 -26.87
N PHE A 75 5.69 -6.24 -27.71
CA PHE A 75 4.93 -5.42 -28.66
C PHE A 75 3.53 -5.10 -28.12
N ILE A 76 3.18 -3.82 -28.10
CA ILE A 76 1.89 -3.33 -27.61
C ILE A 76 1.15 -2.69 -28.77
N ASP A 77 -0.02 -3.21 -29.13
CA ASP A 77 -0.88 -2.58 -30.14
C ASP A 77 -2.01 -1.80 -29.46
N LEU A 78 -1.92 -0.47 -29.49
CA LEU A 78 -2.95 0.42 -28.93
C LEU A 78 -4.14 0.66 -29.88
N GLY A 79 -4.09 0.18 -31.12
CA GLY A 79 -5.14 0.40 -32.12
C GLY A 79 -5.27 1.86 -32.55
N ASP A 80 -6.48 2.39 -32.50
CA ASP A 80 -6.82 3.76 -32.94
C ASP A 80 -6.62 4.82 -31.84
N ALA A 81 -5.67 4.60 -30.93
CA ALA A 81 -5.32 5.55 -29.87
C ALA A 81 -4.95 6.93 -30.43
N SER A 82 -5.26 7.99 -29.68
CA SER A 82 -4.84 9.35 -30.04
C SER A 82 -3.31 9.49 -29.90
N ASP A 83 -2.74 10.51 -30.54
CA ASP A 83 -1.31 10.79 -30.43
C ASP A 83 -0.89 11.12 -28.98
N GLU A 84 -1.80 11.70 -28.19
CA GLU A 84 -1.58 11.96 -26.76
C GLU A 84 -1.57 10.66 -25.93
N GLU A 85 -2.52 9.76 -26.19
CA GLU A 85 -2.57 8.45 -25.52
C GLU A 85 -1.34 7.60 -25.85
N TYR A 86 -0.92 7.60 -27.12
CA TYR A 86 0.31 6.94 -27.57
C TYR A 86 1.55 7.46 -26.82
N ARG A 87 1.66 8.80 -26.70
CA ARG A 87 2.78 9.46 -26.02
C ARG A 87 2.79 9.15 -24.53
N TRP A 88 1.62 9.14 -23.89
CA TRP A 88 1.50 8.81 -22.47
C TRP A 88 1.91 7.37 -22.20
N TRP A 89 1.41 6.39 -22.96
CA TRP A 89 1.83 4.99 -22.81
C TRP A 89 3.33 4.81 -23.06
N SER A 90 3.88 5.45 -24.10
CA SER A 90 5.32 5.46 -24.38
C SER A 90 6.13 5.97 -23.18
N ALA A 91 5.67 7.03 -22.52
CA ALA A 91 6.34 7.59 -21.35
C ALA A 91 6.23 6.71 -20.09
N LEU A 92 5.12 5.98 -19.92
CA LEU A 92 4.96 5.07 -18.78
C LEU A 92 5.91 3.86 -18.88
N VAL A 93 6.06 3.30 -20.08
CA VAL A 93 6.86 2.08 -20.32
C VAL A 93 8.32 2.36 -20.65
N HIS A 94 8.71 3.63 -20.68
CA HIS A 94 10.08 4.05 -20.95
C HIS A 94 11.02 3.60 -19.80
N PRO A 95 12.17 2.95 -20.09
CA PRO A 95 13.17 2.63 -19.07
C PRO A 95 13.63 3.88 -18.30
N GLY A 96 13.67 3.84 -16.98
CA GLY A 96 13.86 5.03 -16.17
C GLY A 96 12.52 5.68 -15.81
N GLN A 97 12.44 7.00 -15.97
CA GLN A 97 11.26 7.79 -15.69
C GLN A 97 10.92 8.62 -16.93
N GLY A 98 9.83 8.31 -17.64
CA GLY A 98 9.40 9.04 -18.85
C GLY A 98 8.58 10.30 -18.58
N TRP A 99 8.21 10.54 -17.33
CA TRP A 99 7.50 11.73 -16.85
C TRP A 99 8.00 12.11 -15.47
N ARG A 100 7.85 13.37 -15.08
CA ARG A 100 8.23 13.84 -13.74
C ARG A 100 7.40 15.05 -13.33
N ALA A 101 7.34 15.30 -12.04
CA ALA A 101 6.99 16.64 -11.55
C ALA A 101 8.03 17.65 -12.04
N ALA A 102 7.64 18.90 -12.30
CA ALA A 102 8.55 19.95 -12.76
C ALA A 102 9.66 20.31 -11.75
N TYR A 103 9.50 19.95 -10.48
CA TYR A 103 10.50 20.13 -9.42
C TYR A 103 11.46 18.94 -9.30
N SER A 104 12.50 19.10 -8.48
CA SER A 104 13.47 18.03 -8.20
C SER A 104 12.88 16.87 -7.40
N SER A 105 11.82 17.09 -6.63
CA SER A 105 11.13 16.06 -5.87
C SER A 105 9.97 15.44 -6.67
N GLN A 106 9.66 14.18 -6.39
CA GLN A 106 8.62 13.41 -7.05
C GLN A 106 7.56 12.96 -6.04
N PRO A 107 6.28 12.79 -6.42
CA PRO A 107 5.28 12.20 -5.54
C PRO A 107 5.70 10.84 -4.98
N VAL A 108 5.21 10.48 -3.80
CA VAL A 108 5.54 9.20 -3.12
C VAL A 108 5.17 7.96 -3.96
N TRP A 109 4.24 8.06 -4.91
CA TRP A 109 3.87 6.99 -5.83
C TRP A 109 4.68 6.97 -7.14
N ALA A 110 5.62 7.89 -7.34
CA ALA A 110 6.45 7.91 -8.53
C ALA A 110 7.38 6.67 -8.55
N VAL A 111 7.47 6.05 -9.72
CA VAL A 111 8.26 4.85 -9.99
C VAL A 111 9.17 5.01 -11.18
N THR A 112 10.26 4.25 -11.16
CA THR A 112 11.22 4.12 -12.25
C THR A 112 11.24 2.67 -12.70
N LEU A 113 11.03 2.44 -13.99
CA LEU A 113 11.08 1.11 -14.59
C LEU A 113 12.53 0.71 -14.93
N GLY A 114 12.94 -0.50 -14.58
CA GLY A 114 14.24 -1.05 -14.96
C GLY A 114 14.43 -1.15 -16.49
N ASP A 115 15.68 -1.32 -16.92
CA ASP A 115 16.09 -1.37 -18.34
C ASP A 115 16.16 -2.79 -18.93
N GLN A 116 15.70 -3.79 -18.18
CA GLN A 116 15.78 -5.22 -18.54
C GLN A 116 14.95 -5.57 -19.78
N PHE A 117 13.84 -4.87 -20.02
CA PHE A 117 12.90 -5.15 -21.11
C PHE A 117 12.64 -3.91 -21.97
N LYS A 118 12.39 -4.15 -23.25
CA LYS A 118 12.05 -3.12 -24.23
C LYS A 118 10.58 -3.22 -24.61
N PHE A 119 9.81 -2.14 -24.43
CA PHE A 119 8.40 -2.08 -24.80
C PHE A 119 8.21 -1.32 -26.11
N ILE A 120 7.84 -2.01 -27.19
CA ILE A 120 7.63 -1.39 -28.49
C ILE A 120 6.13 -1.20 -28.71
N ILE A 121 5.69 0.04 -28.75
CA ILE A 121 4.30 0.36 -29.10
C ILE A 121 4.20 0.36 -30.62
N LEU A 122 3.36 -0.52 -31.16
CA LEU A 122 3.10 -0.67 -32.58
C LEU A 122 2.34 0.54 -33.11
N ASN A 123 2.57 0.87 -34.39
CA ASN A 123 2.08 2.09 -35.04
C ASN A 123 2.66 3.38 -34.45
N GLU A 124 3.97 3.39 -34.22
CA GLU A 124 4.72 4.62 -33.91
C GLU A 124 4.50 5.63 -35.04
N ARG A 125 3.51 6.49 -34.87
CA ARG A 125 3.33 7.67 -35.71
C ARG A 125 4.56 8.53 -35.42
N ASN A 126 5.30 8.92 -36.46
CA ASN A 126 6.43 9.85 -36.38
C ASN A 126 5.96 11.25 -35.93
N VAL A 127 5.40 11.35 -34.74
CA VAL A 127 4.99 12.61 -34.13
C VAL A 127 6.21 13.12 -33.41
N LEU A 128 7.06 13.84 -34.15
CA LEU A 128 8.08 14.70 -33.56
C LEU A 128 7.40 15.55 -32.48
N PRO A 129 7.84 15.50 -31.20
CA PRO A 129 7.23 16.30 -30.17
C PRO A 129 7.43 17.78 -30.48
N SER A 130 6.35 18.55 -30.52
CA SER A 130 6.48 19.94 -30.11
C SER A 130 6.91 19.93 -28.65
N SER A 131 7.87 20.77 -28.30
CA SER A 131 8.45 20.93 -26.95
C SER A 131 7.47 21.45 -25.88
N ASN A 132 6.18 21.55 -26.22
CA ASN A 132 5.13 22.22 -25.42
C ASN A 132 3.96 21.30 -25.03
N VAL A 133 4.08 19.98 -25.16
CA VAL A 133 2.97 19.07 -24.81
C VAL A 133 3.11 18.60 -23.37
N ASN A 134 2.11 18.94 -22.56
CA ASN A 134 2.02 18.48 -21.18
C ASN A 134 1.53 17.02 -21.12
N PRO A 135 1.98 16.23 -20.14
CA PRO A 135 1.37 14.96 -19.81
C PRO A 135 -0.13 15.10 -19.47
N PRO A 136 -0.96 14.05 -19.70
CA PRO A 136 -2.38 14.10 -19.44
C PRO A 136 -2.70 14.29 -17.95
N SER A 137 -3.84 14.90 -17.66
CA SER A 137 -4.40 14.95 -16.30
C SER A 137 -4.71 13.54 -15.76
N SER A 138 -4.89 13.42 -14.45
CA SER A 138 -5.31 12.20 -13.75
C SER A 138 -6.60 11.62 -14.35
N ARG A 139 -7.55 12.47 -14.74
CA ARG A 139 -8.82 12.06 -15.37
C ARG A 139 -8.67 11.65 -16.84
N GLU A 140 -7.82 12.32 -17.61
CA GLU A 140 -7.51 11.89 -18.98
C GLU A 140 -6.76 10.55 -18.99
N ALA A 141 -5.76 10.40 -18.12
CA ALA A 141 -5.03 9.16 -17.90
C ALA A 141 -5.96 8.00 -17.48
N LEU A 142 -6.96 8.28 -16.64
CA LEU A 142 -7.98 7.28 -16.28
C LEU A 142 -8.78 6.80 -17.50
N ALA A 143 -9.16 7.71 -18.41
CA ALA A 143 -9.85 7.35 -19.64
C ALA A 143 -8.96 6.51 -20.58
N TYR A 144 -7.66 6.78 -20.61
CA TYR A 144 -6.68 6.02 -21.40
C TYR A 144 -6.52 4.61 -20.81
N LEU A 145 -6.41 4.50 -19.48
CA LEU A 145 -6.39 3.23 -18.76
C LEU A 145 -7.65 2.40 -19.05
N ALA A 146 -8.84 3.01 -18.99
CA ALA A 146 -10.10 2.32 -19.26
C ALA A 146 -10.16 1.73 -20.68
N ARG A 147 -9.72 2.47 -21.70
CA ARG A 147 -9.62 1.96 -23.08
C ARG A 147 -8.62 0.81 -23.21
N PHE A 148 -7.47 0.92 -22.54
CA PHE A 148 -6.48 -0.15 -22.50
C PHE A 148 -7.04 -1.42 -21.86
N CYS A 149 -7.72 -1.31 -20.71
CA CYS A 149 -8.36 -2.43 -20.04
C CYS A 149 -9.42 -3.11 -20.92
N ALA A 150 -10.23 -2.32 -21.63
CA ALA A 150 -11.24 -2.81 -22.57
C ALA A 150 -10.63 -3.66 -23.69
N ARG A 151 -9.51 -3.18 -24.25
CA ARG A 151 -8.85 -3.79 -25.40
C ARG A 151 -8.24 -5.16 -25.07
N PHE A 152 -7.70 -5.30 -23.86
CA PHE A 152 -6.97 -6.49 -23.44
C PHE A 152 -7.70 -7.35 -22.40
N ASN A 153 -8.98 -7.03 -22.10
CA ASN A 153 -9.81 -7.73 -21.12
C ASN A 153 -9.15 -7.77 -19.72
N LEU A 154 -8.75 -6.60 -19.21
CA LEU A 154 -8.00 -6.48 -17.96
C LEU A 154 -8.85 -5.96 -16.78
N GLU A 155 -10.17 -5.90 -16.93
CA GLU A 155 -11.06 -5.32 -15.91
C GLU A 155 -10.93 -6.01 -14.54
N SER A 156 -10.77 -7.34 -14.52
CA SER A 156 -10.55 -8.11 -13.29
C SER A 156 -9.22 -7.84 -12.59
N GLN A 157 -8.26 -7.20 -13.26
CA GLN A 157 -6.93 -6.89 -12.73
C GLN A 157 -6.82 -5.45 -12.22
N VAL A 158 -7.81 -4.59 -12.50
CA VAL A 158 -7.76 -3.14 -12.22
C VAL A 158 -7.48 -2.84 -10.75
N SER A 159 -8.29 -3.41 -9.84
CA SER A 159 -8.15 -3.16 -8.40
C SER A 159 -6.86 -3.73 -7.84
N LEU A 160 -6.34 -4.84 -8.40
CA LEU A 160 -5.04 -5.38 -8.02
C LEU A 160 -3.91 -4.46 -8.45
N GLY A 161 -3.93 -3.95 -9.68
CA GLY A 161 -2.95 -2.96 -10.16
C GLY A 161 -2.94 -1.69 -9.31
N LEU A 162 -4.12 -1.22 -8.88
CA LEU A 162 -4.23 -0.10 -7.94
C LEU A 162 -3.64 -0.46 -6.57
N ALA A 163 -4.01 -1.61 -6.01
CA ALA A 163 -3.50 -2.06 -4.72
C ALA A 163 -1.97 -2.18 -4.72
N MET A 164 -1.37 -2.69 -5.80
CA MET A 164 0.09 -2.68 -6.00
C MET A 164 0.66 -1.26 -5.98
N ALA A 165 0.03 -0.30 -6.66
CA ALA A 165 0.50 1.09 -6.66
C ALA A 165 0.41 1.73 -5.26
N LEU A 166 -0.60 1.36 -4.46
CA LEU A 166 -0.75 1.84 -3.09
C LEU A 166 0.33 1.32 -2.13
N THR A 167 1.07 0.26 -2.47
CA THR A 167 2.19 -0.22 -1.63
C THR A 167 3.53 0.46 -1.96
N ILE A 168 3.62 1.26 -3.03
CA ILE A 168 4.86 1.91 -3.47
C ILE A 168 5.58 2.65 -2.32
N PRO A 169 4.91 3.48 -1.49
CA PRO A 169 5.60 4.20 -0.42
C PRO A 169 6.20 3.26 0.64
N LEU A 170 5.59 2.09 0.88
CA LEU A 170 6.14 1.08 1.79
C LEU A 170 7.39 0.42 1.21
N HIS A 171 7.38 0.09 -0.09
CA HIS A 171 8.58 -0.43 -0.79
C HIS A 171 9.73 0.58 -0.74
N ASP A 172 9.44 1.86 -0.99
CA ASP A 172 10.42 2.96 -0.92
C ASP A 172 11.08 3.04 0.45
N ASN A 173 10.28 3.03 1.51
CA ASN A 173 10.75 3.10 2.90
C ASN A 173 11.66 1.91 3.27
N MET A 174 11.42 0.74 2.67
CA MET A 174 12.24 -0.46 2.86
C MET A 174 13.44 -0.55 1.93
N SER A 175 13.65 0.44 1.05
CA SER A 175 14.62 0.35 -0.04
C SER A 175 14.43 -0.91 -0.89
N SER A 176 13.20 -1.42 -0.96
CA SER A 176 12.89 -2.69 -1.60
C SER A 176 12.48 -2.47 -3.05
N LYS A 177 12.96 -3.35 -3.93
CA LYS A 177 12.61 -3.31 -5.35
C LYS A 177 11.28 -3.99 -5.59
N ILE A 178 10.41 -3.35 -6.35
CA ILE A 178 9.13 -3.92 -6.77
C ILE A 178 9.37 -4.87 -7.94
N GLN A 179 8.90 -6.11 -7.83
CA GLN A 179 9.05 -7.14 -8.86
C GLN A 179 7.69 -7.48 -9.48
N ILE A 180 7.46 -6.96 -10.68
CA ILE A 180 6.18 -7.10 -11.38
C ILE A 180 6.20 -8.37 -12.24
N PRO A 181 5.11 -9.16 -12.28
CA PRO A 181 5.01 -10.31 -13.17
C PRO A 181 5.20 -9.95 -14.65
N GLU A 182 5.80 -10.89 -15.40
CA GLU A 182 5.99 -10.74 -16.84
C GLU A 182 4.64 -10.54 -17.58
N PRO A 183 4.51 -9.49 -18.42
CA PRO A 183 3.26 -9.21 -19.10
C PRO A 183 3.04 -10.14 -20.29
N TYR A 184 1.77 -10.47 -20.56
CA TYR A 184 1.35 -11.09 -21.81
C TYR A 184 0.00 -10.50 -22.22
N LEU A 185 -0.13 -10.07 -23.48
CA LEU A 185 -1.34 -9.41 -23.96
C LEU A 185 -1.94 -10.17 -25.13
N THR A 186 -3.17 -10.65 -24.93
CA THR A 186 -3.97 -11.32 -25.96
C THR A 186 -5.06 -10.38 -26.43
N LYS A 187 -5.11 -10.11 -27.74
CA LYS A 187 -6.17 -9.27 -28.33
C LYS A 187 -7.48 -10.04 -28.37
N LYS A 188 -8.55 -9.43 -27.86
CA LYS A 188 -9.91 -9.94 -28.02
C LYS A 188 -10.70 -9.04 -28.97
N LYS A 189 -11.76 -9.58 -29.60
CA LYS A 189 -12.76 -8.74 -30.28
C LYS A 189 -13.35 -7.80 -29.23
N VAL A 190 -13.30 -6.49 -29.51
CA VAL A 190 -13.76 -5.42 -28.62
C VAL A 190 -15.16 -5.74 -28.12
N VAL A 191 -15.28 -5.98 -26.81
CA VAL A 191 -16.56 -5.94 -26.09
C VAL A 191 -16.56 -4.60 -25.37
N SER A 192 -17.69 -3.89 -25.44
CA SER A 192 -17.89 -2.64 -24.70
C SER A 192 -17.51 -2.85 -23.23
N ALA A 193 -16.55 -2.08 -22.73
CA ALA A 193 -16.12 -2.15 -21.35
C ALA A 193 -17.22 -1.67 -20.41
N SER A 194 -17.38 -2.32 -19.26
CA SER A 194 -17.98 -1.66 -18.10
C SER A 194 -16.92 -0.76 -17.46
N SER A 195 -16.97 0.55 -17.67
CA SER A 195 -16.07 1.51 -17.01
C SER A 195 -16.27 1.61 -15.49
N SER A 196 -17.28 0.91 -14.96
CA SER A 196 -17.80 1.12 -13.61
C SER A 196 -16.78 0.95 -12.50
N ILE A 197 -15.87 -0.04 -12.60
CA ILE A 197 -14.87 -0.33 -11.57
C ILE A 197 -13.81 0.78 -11.53
N ILE A 198 -13.21 1.12 -12.67
CA ILE A 198 -12.18 2.17 -12.76
C ILE A 198 -12.72 3.51 -12.25
N ASP A 199 -13.94 3.87 -12.64
CA ASP A 199 -14.60 5.09 -12.18
C ASP A 199 -14.90 5.06 -10.67
N GLN A 200 -15.24 3.88 -10.12
CA GLN A 200 -15.46 3.69 -8.68
C GLN A 200 -14.16 3.86 -7.89
N GLU A 201 -13.07 3.22 -8.33
CA GLU A 201 -11.76 3.34 -7.69
C GLU A 201 -11.28 4.80 -7.70
N PHE A 202 -11.45 5.50 -8.82
CA PHE A 202 -11.06 6.91 -8.94
C PHE A 202 -11.86 7.83 -8.01
N ARG A 203 -13.15 7.58 -7.80
CA ARG A 203 -13.96 8.37 -6.85
C ARG A 203 -13.45 8.28 -5.41
N ASN A 204 -12.83 7.16 -5.04
CA ASN A 204 -12.28 6.92 -3.71
C ASN A 204 -10.77 7.21 -3.63
N LEU A 205 -10.15 7.73 -4.70
CA LEU A 205 -8.70 7.85 -4.82
C LEU A 205 -8.08 8.66 -3.68
N SER A 206 -8.70 9.76 -3.27
CA SER A 206 -8.21 10.59 -2.18
C SER A 206 -8.10 9.80 -0.87
N TYR A 207 -9.07 8.93 -0.58
CA TYR A 207 -9.06 8.08 0.60
C TYR A 207 -7.89 7.08 0.57
N TYR A 208 -7.72 6.39 -0.56
CA TYR A 208 -6.62 5.45 -0.74
C TYR A 208 -5.25 6.15 -0.66
N MET A 209 -5.15 7.37 -1.19
CA MET A 209 -3.95 8.18 -1.11
C MET A 209 -3.59 8.56 0.32
N VAL A 210 -4.56 8.91 1.19
CA VAL A 210 -4.23 9.21 2.59
C VAL A 210 -3.61 7.99 3.25
N LEU A 211 -4.24 6.82 3.10
CA LEU A 211 -3.76 5.57 3.67
C LEU A 211 -2.38 5.17 3.14
N SER A 212 -2.15 5.31 1.84
CA SER A 212 -0.92 4.91 1.16
C SER A 212 0.25 5.88 1.37
N SER A 213 -0.04 7.18 1.48
CA SER A 213 0.98 8.24 1.49
C SER A 213 1.99 8.16 2.64
N ASN A 214 1.64 7.46 3.72
CA ASN A 214 2.55 7.21 4.83
C ASN A 214 2.85 5.70 4.92
N PRO A 215 4.11 5.27 4.75
CA PRO A 215 4.46 3.84 4.81
C PRO A 215 4.08 3.20 6.15
N SER A 216 4.09 3.97 7.25
CA SER A 216 3.70 3.46 8.57
C SER A 216 2.21 3.09 8.63
N PHE A 217 1.37 3.73 7.83
CA PHE A 217 -0.07 3.45 7.84
C PHE A 217 -0.36 2.12 7.16
N ILE A 218 0.19 1.92 5.97
CA ILE A 218 0.12 0.64 5.24
C ILE A 218 0.77 -0.47 6.07
N ALA A 219 1.93 -0.22 6.68
CA ALA A 219 2.60 -1.18 7.55
C ALA A 219 1.74 -1.54 8.79
N SER A 220 1.13 -0.55 9.45
CA SER A 220 0.23 -0.81 10.59
C SER A 220 -0.99 -1.66 10.17
N ALA A 221 -1.60 -1.34 9.02
CA ALA A 221 -2.71 -2.11 8.46
C ALA A 221 -2.33 -3.56 8.14
N LEU A 222 -1.23 -3.77 7.42
CA LEU A 222 -0.81 -5.09 6.97
C LEU A 222 -0.46 -6.00 8.17
N TRP A 223 0.41 -5.54 9.08
CA TRP A 223 0.91 -6.36 10.19
C TRP A 223 -0.15 -6.70 11.24
N SER A 224 -1.29 -5.99 11.24
CA SER A 224 -2.45 -6.33 12.09
C SER A 224 -2.95 -7.76 11.90
N VAL A 225 -2.64 -8.40 10.76
CA VAL A 225 -2.99 -9.80 10.47
C VAL A 225 -2.41 -10.80 11.47
N PHE A 226 -1.30 -10.46 12.11
CA PHE A 226 -0.61 -11.33 13.07
C PHE A 226 -1.10 -11.15 14.50
N TRP A 227 -1.93 -10.13 14.76
CA TRP A 227 -2.47 -9.85 16.07
C TRP A 227 -3.86 -10.47 16.25
N GLU A 228 -4.14 -10.91 17.48
CA GLU A 228 -5.45 -11.42 17.93
C GLU A 228 -5.85 -10.76 19.26
N PRO A 229 -7.08 -10.23 19.41
CA PRO A 229 -7.54 -9.53 20.61
C PRO A 229 -7.43 -10.33 21.91
N GLU A 230 -7.71 -11.62 21.86
CA GLU A 230 -7.81 -12.48 23.04
C GLU A 230 -6.45 -12.93 23.56
N ILE A 231 -5.39 -12.76 22.77
CA ILE A 231 -4.04 -13.20 23.10
C ILE A 231 -3.32 -12.13 23.93
N ASP A 232 -2.96 -12.52 25.14
CA ASP A 232 -2.14 -11.69 26.02
C ASP A 232 -0.68 -11.64 25.55
N CYS A 233 0.03 -10.58 25.92
CA CYS A 233 1.40 -10.34 25.48
C CYS A 233 2.40 -11.42 25.93
N ASN A 234 2.14 -12.13 27.05
CA ASN A 234 2.96 -13.27 27.48
C ASN A 234 2.74 -14.55 26.65
N LEU A 235 1.66 -14.61 25.86
CA LEU A 235 1.32 -15.73 24.97
C LEU A 235 1.57 -15.40 23.50
N ALA A 236 2.06 -14.19 23.20
CA ALA A 236 2.29 -13.72 21.83
C ALA A 236 3.32 -14.57 21.07
N SER A 237 4.40 -15.03 21.72
CA SER A 237 5.41 -15.87 21.06
C SER A 237 4.87 -17.26 20.67
N PRO A 238 4.22 -18.03 21.56
CA PRO A 238 3.52 -19.26 21.16
C PRO A 238 2.50 -19.07 20.03
N TRP A 239 1.75 -17.96 20.05
CA TRP A 239 0.82 -17.61 18.98
C TRP A 239 1.53 -17.40 17.64
N CYS A 240 2.63 -16.63 17.62
CA CYS A 240 3.41 -16.37 16.41
C CYS A 240 4.08 -17.63 15.84
N ASN A 241 4.52 -18.56 16.70
CA ASN A 241 5.15 -19.80 16.24
C ASN A 241 4.22 -20.62 15.31
N ALA A 242 2.93 -20.74 15.66
CA ALA A 242 1.96 -21.43 14.81
C ALA A 242 1.75 -20.74 13.45
N ILE A 243 1.84 -19.41 13.42
CA ILE A 243 1.78 -18.63 12.19
C ILE A 243 3.03 -18.90 11.34
N ILE A 244 4.22 -18.86 11.94
CA ILE A 244 5.50 -19.15 11.26
C ILE A 244 5.45 -20.51 10.58
N ASP A 245 5.04 -21.56 11.30
CA ASP A 245 4.95 -22.93 10.78
C ASP A 245 4.05 -23.03 9.53
N THR A 246 3.02 -22.17 9.46
CA THR A 246 2.08 -22.12 8.34
C THR A 246 2.62 -21.34 7.14
N ILE A 247 3.19 -20.15 7.38
CA ILE A 247 3.51 -19.21 6.29
C ILE A 247 4.95 -19.32 5.79
N LYS A 248 5.90 -19.76 6.63
CA LYS A 248 7.31 -19.89 6.25
C LYS A 248 7.51 -20.81 5.04
N PRO A 249 6.87 -21.99 4.94
CA PRO A 249 6.97 -22.83 3.76
C PRO A 249 6.42 -22.18 2.48
N LEU A 250 5.45 -21.27 2.60
CA LEU A 250 4.89 -20.53 1.46
C LEU A 250 5.86 -19.46 0.96
N ILE A 251 6.53 -18.75 1.88
CA ILE A 251 7.56 -17.75 1.56
C ILE A 251 8.77 -18.44 0.93
N ASP A 252 9.35 -19.45 1.60
CA ASP A 252 10.52 -20.18 1.12
C ASP A 252 10.24 -20.85 -0.24
N GLY A 253 9.03 -21.40 -0.40
CA GLY A 253 8.57 -22.01 -1.64
C GLY A 253 8.10 -21.04 -2.73
N HIS A 254 8.20 -19.72 -2.53
CA HIS A 254 7.77 -18.68 -3.46
C HIS A 254 6.28 -18.79 -3.89
N LYS A 255 5.42 -19.29 -3.01
CA LYS A 255 3.97 -19.47 -3.23
C LYS A 255 3.20 -18.21 -2.81
N LEU A 256 3.54 -17.08 -3.42
CA LEU A 256 3.09 -15.75 -2.99
C LEU A 256 1.57 -15.52 -3.14
N GLU A 257 0.93 -16.07 -4.16
CA GLU A 257 -0.54 -16.00 -4.31
C GLU A 257 -1.26 -16.76 -3.20
N THR A 258 -0.79 -17.97 -2.86
CA THR A 258 -1.32 -18.73 -1.71
C THR A 258 -1.09 -17.99 -0.40
N LEU A 259 0.08 -17.39 -0.21
CA LEU A 259 0.35 -16.52 0.94
C LEU A 259 -0.66 -15.36 1.01
N GLY A 260 -0.90 -14.69 -0.12
CA GLY A 260 -1.90 -13.63 -0.24
C GLY A 260 -3.29 -14.09 0.19
N HIS A 261 -3.74 -15.26 -0.26
CA HIS A 261 -5.02 -15.83 0.15
C HIS A 261 -5.10 -16.09 1.67
N VAL A 262 -4.07 -16.68 2.26
CA VAL A 262 -4.03 -16.96 3.72
C VAL A 262 -4.16 -15.66 4.52
N LEU A 263 -3.39 -14.62 4.15
CA LEU A 263 -3.39 -13.34 4.85
C LEU A 263 -4.69 -12.56 4.64
N ALA A 264 -5.22 -12.56 3.41
CA ALA A 264 -6.51 -11.96 3.07
C ALA A 264 -7.68 -12.61 3.81
N GLN A 265 -7.68 -13.94 3.95
CA GLN A 265 -8.70 -14.66 4.70
C GLN A 265 -8.64 -14.32 6.20
N ARG A 266 -7.43 -14.15 6.75
CA ARG A 266 -7.24 -13.81 8.17
C ARG A 266 -7.71 -12.39 8.50
N ARG A 267 -7.54 -11.42 7.58
CA ARG A 267 -8.00 -10.03 7.71
C ARG A 267 -8.60 -9.49 6.40
N PRO A 268 -9.91 -9.71 6.16
CA PRO A 268 -10.56 -9.29 4.92
C PRO A 268 -10.55 -7.78 4.67
N GLY A 269 -10.63 -6.95 5.71
CA GLY A 269 -10.67 -5.48 5.58
C GLY A 269 -9.40 -4.86 4.96
N VAL A 270 -8.27 -5.57 5.01
CA VAL A 270 -6.99 -5.15 4.41
C VAL A 270 -6.50 -6.13 3.33
N ALA A 271 -7.37 -7.03 2.87
CA ALA A 271 -7.03 -8.08 1.90
C ALA A 271 -6.45 -7.52 0.60
N ALA A 272 -7.02 -6.43 0.07
CA ALA A 272 -6.54 -5.81 -1.16
C ALA A 272 -5.06 -5.38 -1.04
N LEU A 273 -4.66 -4.80 0.10
CA LEU A 273 -3.27 -4.39 0.33
C LEU A 273 -2.33 -5.59 0.39
N TRP A 274 -2.77 -6.71 0.99
CA TRP A 274 -2.00 -7.95 0.99
C TRP A 274 -1.78 -8.47 -0.42
N TYR A 275 -2.84 -8.57 -1.23
CA TYR A 275 -2.70 -8.98 -2.64
C TYR A 275 -1.80 -8.03 -3.44
N GLY A 276 -1.94 -6.72 -3.26
CA GLY A 276 -1.07 -5.74 -3.89
C GLY A 276 0.40 -5.95 -3.53
N LEU A 277 0.69 -6.19 -2.25
CA LEU A 277 2.04 -6.43 -1.76
C LEU A 277 2.65 -7.72 -2.30
N VAL A 278 1.91 -8.83 -2.27
CA VAL A 278 2.43 -10.13 -2.77
C VAL A 278 2.52 -10.17 -4.31
N ALA A 279 1.68 -9.42 -5.02
CA ALA A 279 1.77 -9.25 -6.47
C ALA A 279 3.02 -8.46 -6.91
N CYS A 280 3.59 -7.65 -6.02
CA CYS A 280 4.89 -7.00 -6.20
C CYS A 280 6.09 -7.95 -6.00
N GLY A 281 5.87 -9.26 -5.81
CA GLY A 281 6.90 -10.30 -5.79
C GLY A 281 7.57 -10.52 -4.42
N ALA A 282 8.66 -11.28 -4.42
CA ALA A 282 9.39 -11.69 -3.22
C ALA A 282 10.31 -10.55 -2.72
N THR A 283 9.67 -9.50 -2.23
CA THR A 283 10.34 -8.27 -1.77
C THR A 283 10.92 -8.40 -0.36
N ASP A 284 11.79 -7.48 0.03
CA ASP A 284 12.38 -7.42 1.38
C ASP A 284 11.30 -7.30 2.46
N ILE A 285 10.14 -6.74 2.10
CA ILE A 285 8.97 -6.69 2.97
C ILE A 285 8.46 -8.10 3.28
N ILE A 286 8.27 -8.95 2.26
CA ILE A 286 7.82 -10.33 2.46
C ILE A 286 8.85 -11.12 3.27
N SER A 287 10.14 -10.94 2.95
CA SER A 287 11.24 -11.55 3.70
C SER A 287 11.33 -11.09 5.16
N SER A 288 10.79 -9.91 5.49
CA SER A 288 10.76 -9.38 6.86
C SER A 288 9.66 -9.98 7.76
N ILE A 289 8.71 -10.73 7.19
CA ILE A 289 7.58 -11.29 7.94
C ILE A 289 8.05 -12.30 9.00
N ILE A 290 8.92 -13.26 8.64
CA ILE A 290 9.39 -14.29 9.57
C ILE A 290 10.24 -13.69 10.70
N PRO A 291 11.25 -12.84 10.43
CA PRO A 291 11.99 -12.15 11.50
C PRO A 291 11.09 -11.32 12.43
N TYR A 292 10.05 -10.69 11.88
CA TYR A 292 9.06 -9.99 12.70
C TYR A 292 8.31 -10.95 13.63
N LEU A 293 7.82 -12.09 13.13
CA LEU A 293 7.09 -13.04 13.97
C LEU A 293 7.96 -13.69 15.05
N GLU A 294 9.25 -13.90 14.78
CA GLU A 294 10.20 -14.46 15.74
C GLU A 294 10.51 -13.51 16.90
N THR A 295 10.50 -12.19 16.64
CA THR A 295 10.96 -11.18 17.61
C THR A 295 9.89 -10.20 18.08
N LEU A 296 8.75 -10.16 17.39
CA LEU A 296 7.73 -9.10 17.44
C LEU A 296 8.32 -7.70 17.28
N HIS A 297 9.49 -7.62 16.65
CA HIS A 297 10.22 -6.40 16.38
C HIS A 297 10.55 -6.35 14.90
N THR A 298 10.51 -5.15 14.33
CA THR A 298 10.91 -4.96 12.94
C THR A 298 11.60 -3.62 12.80
N ALA A 299 12.55 -3.56 11.88
CA ALA A 299 13.16 -2.30 11.44
C ALA A 299 12.16 -1.41 10.70
N LEU A 300 11.01 -1.96 10.29
CA LEU A 300 9.89 -1.21 9.74
C LEU A 300 9.23 -0.31 10.80
N PRO A 301 8.62 0.82 10.40
CA PRO A 301 7.76 1.61 11.27
C PRO A 301 6.40 0.93 11.47
N VAL A 302 6.35 -0.38 11.74
CA VAL A 302 5.14 -1.10 12.19
C VAL A 302 4.87 -0.68 13.63
N ARG A 303 4.44 0.57 13.78
CA ARG A 303 3.90 1.08 15.03
C ARG A 303 2.41 1.14 14.86
N HIS A 304 1.69 0.84 15.94
CA HIS A 304 0.25 1.04 15.98
C HIS A 304 -0.10 2.48 15.59
N VAL A 305 -0.97 2.61 14.59
CA VAL A 305 -1.54 3.87 14.15
C VAL A 305 -3.06 3.79 14.32
N PRO A 306 -3.63 4.36 15.41
CA PRO A 306 -5.06 4.28 15.69
C PRO A 306 -5.94 4.83 14.56
N GLU A 307 -5.48 5.84 13.83
CA GLU A 307 -6.23 6.41 12.71
C GLU A 307 -6.49 5.38 11.60
N VAL A 308 -5.59 4.41 11.43
CA VAL A 308 -5.72 3.39 10.39
C VAL A 308 -6.79 2.38 10.76
N SER A 309 -6.96 2.01 12.03
CA SER A 309 -7.99 1.06 12.43
C SER A 309 -9.39 1.56 12.09
N VAL A 310 -9.62 2.88 12.26
CA VAL A 310 -10.86 3.56 11.87
C VAL A 310 -11.06 3.54 10.35
N TRP A 311 -10.01 3.77 9.57
CA TRP A 311 -10.13 3.78 8.10
C TRP A 311 -10.29 2.37 7.51
N THR A 312 -9.59 1.38 8.04
CA THR A 312 -9.69 0.02 7.52
C THR A 312 -10.84 -0.77 8.14
N ASP A 313 -11.58 -0.17 9.07
CA ASP A 313 -12.55 -0.86 9.94
C ASP A 313 -11.98 -2.18 10.49
N THR A 314 -10.69 -2.15 10.83
CA THR A 314 -9.90 -3.33 11.18
C THR A 314 -9.04 -2.96 12.38
N PRO A 315 -9.41 -3.39 13.60
CA PRO A 315 -8.60 -3.21 14.78
C PRO A 315 -7.18 -3.80 14.58
N GLN A 316 -6.18 -3.13 15.12
CA GLN A 316 -4.76 -3.44 14.90
C GLN A 316 -4.01 -3.73 16.20
N SER A 317 -4.56 -3.29 17.33
CA SER A 317 -4.08 -3.61 18.66
C SER A 317 -5.21 -3.58 19.68
N PHE A 318 -4.92 -4.01 20.90
CA PHE A 318 -5.85 -3.87 22.01
C PHE A 318 -6.26 -2.41 22.26
N MET A 319 -5.43 -1.42 21.89
CA MET A 319 -5.75 0.00 22.05
C MET A 319 -6.93 0.44 21.16
N ASP A 320 -7.21 -0.26 20.06
CA ASP A 320 -8.35 0.03 19.18
C ASP A 320 -9.69 -0.47 19.74
N LEU A 321 -9.64 -1.32 20.77
CA LEU A 321 -10.81 -1.89 21.42
C LEU A 321 -11.07 -1.14 22.73
N THR A 322 -12.24 -0.56 22.89
CA THR A 322 -12.63 0.23 24.08
C THR A 322 -13.01 -0.64 25.28
N GLY A 323 -13.18 -1.96 25.07
CA GLY A 323 -13.69 -2.90 26.07
C GLY A 323 -15.21 -2.77 26.24
N SER A 324 -15.77 -3.48 27.22
CA SER A 324 -17.20 -3.39 27.53
C SER A 324 -17.44 -3.31 29.04
N GLY A 325 -18.53 -2.65 29.44
CA GLY A 325 -18.90 -2.49 30.85
C GLY A 325 -17.99 -1.52 31.63
N PRO A 326 -18.08 -1.49 32.97
CA PRO A 326 -17.23 -0.65 33.80
C PRO A 326 -15.76 -1.08 33.74
N TYR A 327 -14.85 -0.16 34.09
CA TYR A 327 -13.42 -0.51 34.23
C TYR A 327 -13.17 -1.40 35.45
N LEU A 328 -13.92 -1.19 36.52
CA LEU A 328 -13.85 -2.01 37.73
C LEU A 328 -14.73 -3.25 37.63
N GLN A 329 -14.12 -4.40 37.86
CA GLN A 329 -14.80 -5.67 38.09
C GLN A 329 -14.55 -6.08 39.54
N GLY A 330 -15.53 -5.79 40.41
CA GLY A 330 -15.29 -5.83 41.86
C GLY A 330 -14.32 -4.72 42.27
N ASN A 331 -13.17 -5.09 42.85
CA ASN A 331 -12.12 -4.13 43.24
C ASN A 331 -10.91 -4.13 42.27
N GLN A 332 -11.01 -4.81 41.13
CA GLN A 332 -9.90 -4.98 40.21
C GLN A 332 -10.18 -4.32 38.86
N VAL A 333 -9.11 -3.81 38.24
CA VAL A 333 -9.10 -3.31 36.86
C VAL A 333 -8.13 -4.13 36.02
N SER A 334 -8.52 -4.42 34.79
CA SER A 334 -7.63 -5.14 33.85
C SER A 334 -6.41 -4.29 33.51
N ARG A 335 -5.25 -4.91 33.29
CA ARG A 335 -4.05 -4.17 32.92
C ARG A 335 -4.15 -3.53 31.54
N GLU A 336 -4.97 -4.10 30.66
CA GLU A 336 -5.28 -3.50 29.36
C GLU A 336 -6.03 -2.17 29.49
N ASP A 337 -7.07 -2.13 30.33
CA ASP A 337 -7.85 -0.92 30.55
C ASP A 337 -7.04 0.13 31.28
N LEU A 338 -6.26 -0.31 32.27
CA LEU A 338 -5.37 0.59 32.97
C LEU A 338 -4.31 1.18 32.03
N TRP A 339 -3.82 0.42 31.04
CA TRP A 339 -2.91 0.97 30.03
C TRP A 339 -3.58 2.05 29.19
N ARG A 340 -4.83 1.84 28.75
CA ARG A 340 -5.62 2.85 28.01
C ARG A 340 -5.79 4.13 28.84
N LEU A 341 -6.22 3.99 30.10
CA LEU A 341 -6.41 5.12 31.01
C LEU A 341 -5.09 5.87 31.29
N ARG A 342 -3.97 5.15 31.42
CA ARG A 342 -2.64 5.76 31.57
C ARG A 342 -2.20 6.50 30.32
N HIS A 343 -2.48 5.97 29.13
CA HIS A 343 -2.20 6.65 27.87
C HIS A 343 -2.99 7.96 27.74
N GLU A 344 -4.27 7.94 28.09
CA GLU A 344 -5.14 9.12 28.00
C GLU A 344 -4.76 10.20 29.00
N ASN A 345 -4.28 9.80 30.18
CA ASN A 345 -3.92 10.70 31.27
C ASN A 345 -2.40 10.85 31.44
N TRP A 346 -1.61 10.53 30.40
CA TRP A 346 -0.14 10.46 30.49
C TRP A 346 0.53 11.74 31.02
N ASN A 347 -0.13 12.89 30.89
CA ASN A 347 0.36 14.20 31.32
C ASN A 347 -0.11 14.60 32.73
N ALA A 348 -0.91 13.78 33.41
CA ALA A 348 -1.45 14.09 34.73
C ALA A 348 -0.46 13.83 35.88
N TRP A 349 0.64 13.10 35.64
CA TRP A 349 1.71 12.88 36.64
C TRP A 349 3.10 12.67 35.99
N ASN A 350 4.17 12.91 36.74
CA ASN A 350 5.55 12.86 36.23
C ASN A 350 5.97 11.49 35.63
N GLY A 351 5.46 10.39 36.18
CA GLY A 351 5.72 9.04 35.66
C GLY A 351 4.93 8.69 34.40
N GLY A 352 3.96 9.51 34.01
CA GLY A 352 3.06 9.23 32.89
C GLY A 352 3.72 9.38 31.52
N VAL A 353 4.88 10.03 31.43
CA VAL A 353 5.62 10.23 30.18
C VAL A 353 5.89 8.95 29.40
N HIS A 354 6.01 7.81 30.08
CA HIS A 354 6.20 6.49 29.46
C HIS A 354 4.97 5.99 28.68
N PHE A 355 3.78 6.53 28.98
CA PHE A 355 2.52 6.20 28.33
C PHE A 355 2.12 7.23 27.26
N ARG A 356 2.96 8.23 26.97
CA ARG A 356 2.69 9.25 25.94
C ARG A 356 2.46 8.66 24.55
N HIS A 357 3.11 7.53 24.26
CA HIS A 357 3.00 6.83 22.98
C HIS A 357 2.23 5.52 23.16
N PRO A 358 1.50 5.06 22.12
CA PRO A 358 0.96 3.71 22.10
C PRO A 358 2.04 2.65 22.36
N PRO A 359 1.66 1.49 22.90
CA PRO A 359 2.62 0.41 23.15
C PRO A 359 3.26 -0.06 21.84
N ASN A 360 4.50 -0.52 21.94
CA ASN A 360 5.21 -1.09 20.77
C ASN A 360 4.66 -2.46 20.35
N THR A 361 3.93 -3.14 21.24
CA THR A 361 3.30 -4.43 20.97
C THR A 361 1.79 -4.25 20.81
N PRO A 362 1.14 -4.93 19.84
CA PRO A 362 -0.30 -4.87 19.67
C PRO A 362 -1.07 -5.72 20.69
N PHE A 363 -0.40 -6.66 21.36
CA PHE A 363 -1.00 -7.60 22.31
C PHE A 363 -1.27 -6.95 23.66
N ARG A 364 -2.37 -7.35 24.30
CA ARG A 364 -2.81 -6.75 25.56
C ARG A 364 -1.95 -7.22 26.75
N PRO A 365 -1.73 -6.36 27.76
CA PRO A 365 -1.12 -6.78 29.02
C PRO A 365 -1.98 -7.83 29.75
N PHE A 366 -1.35 -8.89 30.29
CA PHE A 366 -2.05 -9.95 31.02
C PHE A 366 -2.43 -9.54 32.45
N GLY A 367 -3.57 -10.04 32.93
CA GLY A 367 -3.99 -9.95 34.33
C GLY A 367 -4.64 -8.62 34.74
N SER A 368 -4.84 -8.47 36.04
CA SER A 368 -5.49 -7.33 36.68
C SER A 368 -4.62 -6.70 37.76
N ILE A 369 -5.06 -5.57 38.29
CA ILE A 369 -4.51 -4.90 39.45
C ILE A 369 -5.64 -4.41 40.35
N ASP A 370 -5.42 -4.40 41.66
CA ASP A 370 -6.37 -3.84 42.61
C ASP A 370 -6.45 -2.32 42.47
N ALA A 371 -7.66 -1.77 42.59
CA ALA A 371 -7.92 -0.33 42.44
C ALA A 371 -7.08 0.52 43.40
N GLU A 372 -6.76 -0.03 44.58
CA GLU A 372 -5.92 0.61 45.59
C GLU A 372 -4.44 0.67 45.24
N GLU A 373 -3.99 -0.09 44.25
CA GLU A 373 -2.60 -0.07 43.75
C GLU A 373 -2.45 0.79 42.48
N VAL A 374 -3.56 1.24 41.88
CA VAL A 374 -3.56 2.14 40.73
C VAL A 374 -2.99 3.51 41.12
N GLU A 375 -2.32 4.17 40.18
CA GLU A 375 -1.77 5.50 40.40
C GLU A 375 -2.87 6.49 40.81
N VAL A 376 -2.60 7.29 41.86
CA VAL A 376 -3.59 8.24 42.41
C VAL A 376 -4.18 9.16 41.34
N ALA A 377 -3.37 9.57 40.36
CA ALA A 377 -3.81 10.41 39.23
C ALA A 377 -4.77 9.69 38.26
N VAL A 378 -4.77 8.36 38.20
CA VAL A 378 -5.58 7.56 37.28
C VAL A 378 -6.85 7.03 37.95
N ARG A 379 -6.85 6.82 39.28
CA ARG A 379 -8.00 6.31 40.06
C ARG A 379 -9.34 7.00 39.77
N PRO A 380 -9.42 8.33 39.63
CA PRO A 380 -10.70 9.00 39.34
C PRO A 380 -11.37 8.51 38.05
N HIS A 381 -10.59 7.97 37.10
CA HIS A 381 -11.09 7.48 35.83
C HIS A 381 -11.60 6.03 35.87
N LEU A 382 -11.39 5.30 36.98
CA LEU A 382 -11.90 3.93 37.13
C LEU A 382 -13.43 3.88 37.23
N GLU A 383 -14.05 4.99 37.64
CA GLU A 383 -15.52 5.15 37.73
C GLU A 383 -16.10 5.89 36.53
N CYS A 384 -15.27 6.40 35.61
CA CYS A 384 -15.77 7.05 34.40
C CYS A 384 -16.52 6.06 33.50
N PRO A 385 -17.50 6.54 32.71
CA PRO A 385 -17.93 5.81 31.52
C PRO A 385 -16.71 5.50 30.64
N ARG A 386 -16.80 4.42 29.84
CA ARG A 386 -15.71 4.03 28.94
C ARG A 386 -15.29 5.22 28.08
N HIS A 387 -14.00 5.54 28.15
CA HIS A 387 -13.40 6.52 27.28
C HIS A 387 -13.30 5.95 25.87
N GLU A 388 -13.56 6.79 24.88
CA GLU A 388 -13.55 6.42 23.47
C GLU A 388 -12.71 7.41 22.66
N TRP A 389 -11.97 6.91 21.68
CA TRP A 389 -11.24 7.75 20.75
C TRP A 389 -12.10 8.01 19.52
N ILE A 390 -12.46 9.27 19.31
CA ILE A 390 -13.25 9.69 18.16
C ILE A 390 -12.31 10.25 17.11
N TYR A 391 -12.32 9.65 15.93
CA TYR A 391 -11.57 10.15 14.79
C TYR A 391 -12.14 11.50 14.33
N SER A 392 -11.32 12.55 14.43
CA SER A 392 -11.75 13.91 14.10
C SER A 392 -11.64 14.26 12.61
N GLY A 393 -10.78 13.61 11.84
CA GLY A 393 -10.57 13.92 10.43
C GLY A 393 -9.12 14.06 9.99
N PHE A 394 -8.93 14.26 8.69
CA PHE A 394 -7.65 14.48 8.03
C PHE A 394 -7.80 15.63 7.03
N THR A 395 -6.74 16.41 6.84
CA THR A 395 -6.71 17.54 5.90
C THR A 395 -5.41 17.55 5.11
N TRP A 396 -5.51 17.66 3.79
CA TRP A 396 -4.39 18.06 2.92
C TRP A 396 -4.18 19.57 3.10
N THR A 397 -2.97 20.01 3.44
CA THR A 397 -2.62 21.43 3.58
C THR A 397 -1.36 21.76 2.82
#